data_AF-A0A9X0XDA8-F1
#
_entry.id   AF-A0A9X0XDA8-F1
#
_cell.length_a   1.000
_cell.length_b   1.000
_cell.length_c   1.000
_cell.angle_alpha   90.00
_cell.angle_beta   90.00
_cell.angle_gamma   90.00
#
_symmetry.space_group_name_H-M   'P 1'
#
loop_
_entity.id
_entity.type
_entity.pdbx_description
1 polymer ?
#
loop_
_entity_poly.entity_id
_entity_poly.type
_entity_poly.pdbx_seq_one_letter_code
_entity_poly.pdbx_strand_id
1 'polypeptide(L)'
;MANEGDAREDEADERRGSAGNASIELVPEGSDLSRLILSNVESVRGDLVTFGGRSFSIRDTDGQLVYDSGDLLDREAIARGLYDDGRSDNKGVEPEGVALLDIEGRTFAFIGLERTTTAATAVFDITDPTQVSFIDFIVGQGDRAPEGLTGFKVGNDYYLAVANEAIDGVAGTTSLFQLSPVPEPSTYALMAGGLLALGAFARRRKA
;
A
#
# COMPACT_ATOMS: atom_id res chain seq x y z
N MET A 1 -11.24 -1.27 2.55
CA MET A 1 -11.17 -2.69 2.15
C MET A 1 -9.83 -2.92 1.48
N ALA A 2 -9.16 -4.00 1.84
CA ALA A 2 -8.03 -4.57 1.12
C ALA A 2 -8.52 -5.94 0.61
N ASN A 3 -8.18 -6.29 -0.63
CA ASN A 3 -8.63 -7.51 -1.29
C ASN A 3 -7.45 -8.04 -2.10
N GLU A 4 -7.08 -9.31 -1.85
CA GLU A 4 -6.03 -10.04 -2.56
C GLU A 4 -6.29 -10.13 -4.06
N GLY A 5 -7.55 -10.04 -4.50
CA GLY A 5 -7.89 -9.95 -5.92
C GLY A 5 -7.57 -11.22 -6.70
N ASP A 6 -7.71 -12.38 -6.06
CA ASP A 6 -7.47 -13.69 -6.68
C ASP A 6 -8.59 -14.11 -7.62
N ALA A 7 -8.22 -14.79 -8.70
CA ALA A 7 -9.18 -15.48 -9.54
C ALA A 7 -9.76 -16.69 -8.81
N ARG A 8 -10.75 -17.34 -9.44
CA ARG A 8 -11.25 -18.62 -8.95
C ARG A 8 -10.16 -19.68 -9.04
N GLU A 9 -10.26 -20.70 -8.18
CA GLU A 9 -9.30 -21.81 -8.09
C GLU A 9 -9.08 -22.58 -9.41
N ASP A 10 -10.02 -22.48 -10.36
CA ASP A 10 -9.94 -23.14 -11.67
C ASP A 10 -9.26 -22.29 -12.75
N GLU A 11 -8.84 -21.06 -12.42
CA GLU A 11 -8.18 -20.06 -13.29
C GLU A 11 -8.97 -19.79 -14.59
N ALA A 12 -10.23 -20.19 -14.66
CA ALA A 12 -11.01 -20.19 -15.90
C ALA A 12 -11.34 -18.76 -16.38
N ASP A 13 -11.26 -17.78 -15.48
CA ASP A 13 -11.43 -16.35 -15.74
C ASP A 13 -10.12 -15.61 -16.03
N GLU A 14 -8.97 -16.29 -16.03
CA GLU A 14 -7.69 -15.67 -16.32
C GLU A 14 -7.29 -15.81 -17.80
N ARG A 15 -6.61 -14.79 -18.34
CA ARG A 15 -5.87 -14.89 -19.60
C ARG A 15 -4.69 -13.95 -19.63
N ARG A 16 -3.61 -14.32 -20.32
CA ARG A 16 -2.54 -13.37 -20.65
C ARG A 16 -3.06 -12.34 -21.66
N GLY A 17 -2.68 -11.07 -21.51
CA GLY A 17 -3.20 -9.96 -22.31
C GLY A 17 -3.02 -10.08 -23.83
N SER A 18 -2.05 -10.88 -24.29
CA SER A 18 -1.86 -11.25 -25.71
C SER A 18 -2.54 -12.55 -26.14
N ALA A 19 -3.05 -13.37 -25.21
CA ALA A 19 -3.56 -14.71 -25.53
C ALA A 19 -4.95 -14.64 -26.18
N GLY A 20 -4.94 -14.61 -27.52
CA GLY A 20 -6.12 -14.73 -28.36
C GLY A 20 -6.67 -16.15 -28.38
N ASN A 21 -7.80 -16.36 -27.70
CA ASN A 21 -8.79 -17.40 -28.04
C ASN A 21 -10.23 -16.87 -28.06
N ALA A 22 -10.44 -15.58 -27.78
CA ALA A 22 -11.75 -14.93 -27.80
C ALA A 22 -11.69 -13.64 -28.63
N SER A 23 -11.60 -13.78 -29.97
CA SER A 23 -11.91 -12.80 -31.05
C SER A 23 -11.51 -11.30 -30.96
N ILE A 24 -10.92 -10.81 -29.87
CA ILE A 24 -10.54 -9.41 -29.65
C ILE A 24 -9.20 -9.38 -28.91
N GLU A 25 -8.20 -8.82 -29.58
CA GLU A 25 -6.96 -8.36 -28.97
C GLU A 25 -7.27 -7.17 -28.03
N LEU A 26 -7.08 -7.40 -26.72
CA LEU A 26 -7.28 -6.39 -25.69
C LEU A 26 -6.13 -5.38 -25.64
N VAL A 27 -4.93 -5.88 -25.88
CA VAL A 27 -3.67 -5.17 -25.73
C VAL A 27 -2.79 -5.47 -26.95
N PRO A 28 -2.13 -4.47 -27.55
CA PRO A 28 -1.21 -4.70 -28.67
C PRO A 28 -0.17 -5.77 -28.37
N GLU A 29 0.01 -6.72 -29.30
CA GLU A 29 1.13 -7.67 -29.25
C GLU A 29 2.48 -6.93 -29.13
N GLY A 30 3.33 -7.40 -28.22
CA GLY A 30 4.66 -6.86 -27.99
C GLY A 30 4.71 -5.61 -27.09
N SER A 31 3.58 -5.16 -26.54
CA SER A 31 3.59 -4.16 -25.46
C SER A 31 3.89 -4.80 -24.10
N ASP A 32 4.39 -4.02 -23.14
CA ASP A 32 4.65 -4.52 -21.77
C ASP A 32 3.37 -5.09 -21.12
N LEU A 33 2.23 -4.48 -21.42
CA LEU A 33 0.91 -4.91 -20.96
C LEU A 33 0.49 -6.28 -21.51
N SER A 34 1.13 -6.77 -22.59
CA SER A 34 0.83 -8.06 -23.17
C SER A 34 1.24 -9.23 -22.26
N ARG A 35 2.07 -8.97 -21.25
CA ARG A 35 2.50 -9.96 -20.26
C ARG A 35 1.50 -10.13 -19.12
N LEU A 36 0.65 -9.14 -18.88
CA LEU A 36 -0.28 -9.11 -17.74
C LEU A 36 -1.29 -10.25 -17.80
N ILE A 37 -1.63 -10.81 -16.64
CA ILE A 37 -2.81 -11.65 -16.47
C ILE A 37 -4.03 -10.76 -16.25
N LEU A 38 -5.04 -10.97 -17.08
CA LEU A 38 -6.25 -10.17 -17.17
C LEU A 38 -7.49 -11.04 -16.96
N SER A 39 -8.53 -10.45 -16.37
CA SER A 39 -9.88 -11.03 -16.35
C SER A 39 -10.39 -11.17 -17.78
N ASN A 40 -10.66 -12.39 -18.22
CA ASN A 40 -11.25 -12.66 -19.53
C ASN A 40 -12.75 -12.37 -19.58
N VAL A 41 -13.39 -12.15 -18.42
CA VAL A 41 -14.80 -11.81 -18.25
C VAL A 41 -15.02 -10.30 -18.23
N GLU A 42 -14.16 -9.56 -17.52
CA GLU A 42 -14.38 -8.13 -17.24
C GLU A 42 -13.55 -7.20 -18.12
N SER A 43 -12.37 -7.65 -18.58
CA SER A 43 -11.48 -6.78 -19.35
C SER A 43 -12.00 -6.52 -20.77
N VAL A 44 -11.99 -5.24 -21.16
CA VAL A 44 -12.30 -4.77 -22.50
C VAL A 44 -11.18 -3.87 -23.03
N ARG A 45 -11.17 -3.58 -24.33
CA ARG A 45 -10.14 -2.69 -24.90
C ARG A 45 -10.23 -1.30 -24.24
N GLY A 46 -9.13 -0.87 -23.62
CA GLY A 46 -9.02 0.42 -22.95
C GLY A 46 -9.45 0.40 -21.47
N ASP A 47 -9.99 -0.72 -20.97
CA ASP A 47 -10.34 -0.91 -19.57
C ASP A 47 -10.03 -2.35 -19.15
N LEU A 48 -8.87 -2.52 -18.51
CA LEU A 48 -8.29 -3.82 -18.21
C LEU A 48 -8.41 -4.09 -16.72
N VAL A 49 -8.87 -5.30 -16.37
CA VAL A 49 -8.96 -5.76 -14.99
C VAL A 49 -7.88 -6.82 -14.77
N THR A 50 -6.98 -6.57 -13.82
CA THR A 50 -5.88 -7.48 -13.44
C THR A 50 -6.17 -8.14 -12.10
N PHE A 51 -5.70 -9.36 -11.91
CA PHE A 51 -5.73 -10.07 -10.62
C PHE A 51 -4.54 -9.68 -9.73
N GLY A 52 -4.57 -10.13 -8.47
CA GLY A 52 -3.50 -9.95 -7.51
C GLY A 52 -3.38 -8.51 -7.01
N GLY A 53 -4.35 -8.09 -6.20
CA GLY A 53 -4.60 -6.76 -5.67
C GLY A 53 -3.41 -5.82 -5.64
N ARG A 54 -3.64 -4.59 -6.10
CA ARG A 54 -2.63 -3.52 -6.21
C ARG A 54 -2.96 -2.30 -5.37
N SER A 55 -4.21 -2.22 -4.90
CA SER A 55 -4.73 -1.07 -4.18
C SER A 55 -5.58 -1.48 -2.99
N PHE A 56 -5.79 -0.52 -2.08
CA PHE A 56 -6.88 -0.55 -1.13
C PHE A 56 -7.83 0.61 -1.43
N SER A 57 -9.09 0.44 -1.05
CA SER A 57 -10.11 1.46 -1.28
C SER A 57 -10.90 1.80 -0.01
N ILE A 58 -11.39 3.03 0.05
CA ILE A 58 -12.35 3.51 1.06
C ILE A 58 -13.69 3.73 0.36
N ARG A 59 -14.75 3.18 0.95
CA ARG A 59 -16.13 3.39 0.49
C ARG A 59 -16.95 4.03 1.59
N ASP A 60 -17.94 4.83 1.20
CA ASP A 60 -18.92 5.38 2.14
C ASP A 60 -20.00 4.35 2.51
N THR A 61 -20.95 4.78 3.34
CA THR A 61 -22.05 3.92 3.81
C THR A 61 -23.03 3.52 2.70
N ASP A 62 -23.07 4.27 1.60
CA ASP A 62 -23.86 3.98 0.41
C ASP A 62 -23.08 3.11 -0.60
N GLY A 63 -21.87 2.68 -0.23
CA GLY A 63 -20.97 1.86 -1.04
C GLY A 63 -20.26 2.62 -2.15
N GLN A 64 -20.35 3.95 -2.20
CA GLN A 64 -19.66 4.75 -3.21
C GLN A 64 -18.16 4.79 -2.92
N LEU A 65 -17.35 4.79 -3.97
CA LEU A 65 -15.90 4.88 -3.86
C LEU A 65 -15.49 6.30 -3.45
N VAL A 66 -14.79 6.42 -2.32
CA VAL A 66 -14.29 7.71 -1.79
C VAL A 66 -12.82 7.89 -2.12
N TYR A 67 -12.03 6.82 -2.00
CA TYR A 67 -10.60 6.81 -2.28
C TYR A 67 -10.17 5.44 -2.81
N ASP A 68 -9.22 5.44 -3.75
CA ASP A 68 -8.49 4.27 -4.19
C ASP A 68 -7.01 4.62 -4.25
N SER A 69 -6.14 3.76 -3.70
CA SER A 69 -4.70 4.02 -3.71
C SER A 69 -4.06 3.86 -5.08
N GLY A 70 -4.76 3.27 -6.06
CA GLY A 70 -4.22 2.97 -7.37
C GLY A 70 -2.92 2.17 -7.28
N ASP A 71 -1.90 2.58 -8.02
CA ASP A 71 -0.58 1.95 -8.09
C ASP A 71 0.38 2.35 -6.95
N LEU A 72 -0.09 3.14 -5.97
CA LEU A 72 0.79 3.75 -4.97
C LEU A 72 1.52 2.71 -4.12
N LEU A 73 0.87 1.61 -3.74
CA LEU A 73 1.48 0.56 -2.93
C LEU A 73 2.66 -0.10 -3.69
N ASP A 74 2.43 -0.51 -4.94
CA ASP A 74 3.46 -1.07 -5.82
C ASP A 74 4.63 -0.08 -5.98
N ARG A 75 4.33 1.18 -6.28
CA ARG A 75 5.36 2.23 -6.46
C ARG A 75 6.21 2.45 -5.22
N GLU A 76 5.60 2.57 -4.06
CA GLU A 76 6.31 2.82 -2.80
C GLU A 76 7.12 1.58 -2.35
N ALA A 77 6.63 0.37 -2.66
CA ALA A 77 7.36 -0.88 -2.44
C ALA A 77 8.57 -1.00 -3.37
N ILE A 78 8.43 -0.66 -4.66
CA ILE A 78 9.53 -0.63 -5.64
C ILE A 78 10.61 0.36 -5.18
N ALA A 79 10.21 1.56 -4.78
CA ALA A 79 11.14 2.60 -4.32
C ALA A 79 11.98 2.18 -3.10
N ARG A 80 11.47 1.23 -2.30
CA ARG A 80 12.14 0.70 -1.10
C ARG A 80 12.80 -0.66 -1.32
N GLY A 81 12.73 -1.23 -2.52
CA GLY A 81 13.28 -2.56 -2.82
C GLY A 81 12.51 -3.71 -2.15
N LEU A 82 11.25 -3.48 -1.79
CA LEU A 82 10.36 -4.46 -1.17
C LEU A 82 9.52 -5.23 -2.20
N TYR A 83 9.47 -4.75 -3.44
CA TYR A 83 8.66 -5.31 -4.51
C TYR A 83 9.31 -6.54 -5.16
N ASP A 84 8.55 -7.62 -5.34
CA ASP A 84 8.98 -8.81 -6.07
C ASP A 84 8.60 -8.70 -7.55
N ASP A 85 9.54 -8.23 -8.37
CA ASP A 85 9.33 -8.07 -9.82
C ASP A 85 9.17 -9.40 -10.57
N GLY A 86 9.55 -10.53 -9.97
CA GLY A 86 9.42 -11.85 -10.61
C GLY A 86 7.97 -12.25 -10.91
N ARG A 87 6.99 -11.57 -10.30
CA ARG A 87 5.56 -11.85 -10.40
C ARG A 87 4.74 -10.67 -10.89
N SER A 88 5.39 -9.57 -11.30
CA SER A 88 4.71 -8.30 -11.62
C SER A 88 3.74 -8.41 -12.79
N ASP A 89 3.96 -9.39 -13.68
CA ASP A 89 3.07 -9.71 -14.79
C ASP A 89 1.84 -10.52 -14.38
N ASN A 90 1.81 -11.09 -13.18
CA ASN A 90 0.67 -11.80 -12.63
C ASN A 90 -0.05 -10.92 -11.58
N LYS A 91 0.67 -10.51 -10.54
CA LYS A 91 0.10 -9.91 -9.33
C LYS A 91 0.92 -8.72 -8.81
N GLY A 92 0.30 -7.87 -8.00
CA GLY A 92 0.93 -6.76 -7.29
C GLY A 92 1.51 -7.16 -5.94
N VAL A 93 1.54 -6.20 -5.02
CA VAL A 93 1.93 -6.45 -3.62
C VAL A 93 0.87 -7.17 -2.76
N GLU A 94 -0.33 -7.39 -3.31
CA GLU A 94 -1.43 -8.17 -2.69
C GLU A 94 -1.80 -7.63 -1.29
N PRO A 95 -2.48 -6.47 -1.19
CA PRO A 95 -2.97 -5.95 0.06
C PRO A 95 -4.14 -6.81 0.58
N GLU A 96 -4.02 -7.30 1.80
CA GLU A 96 -4.95 -8.29 2.36
C GLU A 96 -5.63 -7.75 3.63
N GLY A 97 -4.87 -7.63 4.71
CA GLY A 97 -5.37 -7.19 5.99
C GLY A 97 -5.41 -5.68 6.12
N VAL A 98 -6.44 -5.16 6.79
CA VAL A 98 -6.53 -3.75 7.20
C VAL A 98 -6.79 -3.63 8.70
N ALA A 99 -5.99 -2.83 9.39
CA ALA A 99 -6.26 -2.36 10.74
C ALA A 99 -6.39 -0.85 10.78
N LEU A 100 -7.28 -0.34 11.62
CA LEU A 100 -7.43 1.09 11.89
C LEU A 100 -6.98 1.40 13.32
N LEU A 101 -6.32 2.53 13.51
CA LEU A 101 -5.98 3.02 14.85
C LEU A 101 -6.04 4.55 14.91
N ASP A 102 -6.75 5.06 15.90
CA ASP A 102 -6.72 6.48 16.24
C ASP A 102 -5.51 6.77 17.12
N ILE A 103 -4.64 7.65 16.64
CA ILE A 103 -3.42 8.09 17.32
C ILE A 103 -3.50 9.62 17.44
N GLU A 104 -3.70 10.10 18.66
CA GLU A 104 -3.72 11.54 18.99
C GLU A 104 -4.69 12.38 18.13
N GLY A 105 -5.83 11.80 17.76
CA GLY A 105 -6.87 12.49 16.98
C GLY A 105 -6.71 12.40 15.46
N ARG A 106 -5.73 11.63 14.98
CA ARG A 106 -5.58 11.22 13.58
C ARG A 106 -5.94 9.74 13.44
N THR A 107 -6.66 9.40 12.38
CA THR A 107 -7.03 8.01 12.07
C THR A 107 -6.04 7.44 11.07
N PHE A 108 -5.35 6.36 11.44
CA PHE A 108 -4.41 5.68 10.57
C PHE A 108 -4.96 4.35 10.08
N ALA A 109 -4.69 4.03 8.82
CA ALA A 109 -4.91 2.71 8.24
C ALA A 109 -3.57 2.00 8.04
N PHE A 110 -3.52 0.74 8.47
CA PHE A 110 -2.39 -0.17 8.32
C PHE A 110 -2.81 -1.26 7.35
N ILE A 111 -2.14 -1.37 6.22
CA ILE A 111 -2.47 -2.30 5.14
C ILE A 111 -1.36 -3.35 5.08
N GLY A 112 -1.66 -4.60 5.43
CA GLY A 112 -0.73 -5.72 5.28
C GLY A 112 -0.55 -6.07 3.80
N LEU A 113 0.70 -6.22 3.37
CA LEU A 113 1.04 -6.61 2.00
C LEU A 113 1.58 -8.04 2.03
N GLU A 114 0.76 -8.99 1.58
CA GLU A 114 1.10 -10.42 1.62
C GLU A 114 2.36 -10.70 0.77
N ARG A 115 2.49 -10.00 -0.36
CA ARG A 115 3.45 -10.35 -1.42
C ARG A 115 4.47 -9.27 -1.69
N THR A 116 5.30 -9.06 -0.68
CA THR A 116 6.58 -8.34 -0.74
C THR A 116 7.76 -9.29 -0.47
N THR A 117 8.98 -8.85 -0.76
CA THR A 117 10.21 -9.65 -0.53
C THR A 117 10.42 -9.99 0.95
N THR A 118 9.85 -9.18 1.84
CA THR A 118 9.76 -9.37 3.29
C THR A 118 8.46 -8.72 3.78
N ALA A 119 7.91 -9.15 4.91
CA ALA A 119 6.69 -8.60 5.50
C ALA A 119 6.71 -7.07 5.52
N ALA A 120 5.70 -6.47 4.89
CA ALA A 120 5.54 -5.03 4.87
C ALA A 120 4.10 -4.66 5.22
N THR A 121 3.95 -3.59 5.99
CA THR A 121 2.65 -2.98 6.28
C THR A 121 2.71 -1.52 5.88
N ALA A 122 1.90 -1.12 4.91
CA ALA A 122 1.79 0.27 4.49
C ALA A 122 0.98 1.06 5.51
N VAL A 123 1.42 2.26 5.86
CA VAL A 123 0.76 3.15 6.81
C VAL A 123 0.22 4.37 6.08
N PHE A 124 -1.07 4.63 6.25
CA PHE A 124 -1.76 5.79 5.70
C PHE A 124 -2.41 6.60 6.81
N ASP A 125 -2.33 7.92 6.73
CA ASP A 125 -3.27 8.78 7.43
C ASP A 125 -4.53 8.92 6.57
N ILE A 126 -5.66 8.54 7.16
CA ILE A 126 -6.99 8.56 6.56
C ILE A 126 -7.97 9.44 7.34
N THR A 127 -7.46 10.35 8.18
CA THR A 127 -8.26 11.26 9.02
C THR A 127 -9.30 12.01 8.18
N ASP A 128 -8.91 12.47 6.99
CA ASP A 128 -9.83 12.86 5.94
C ASP A 128 -9.81 11.79 4.84
N PRO A 129 -10.87 10.97 4.69
CA PRO A 129 -10.90 9.90 3.71
C PRO A 129 -10.91 10.40 2.26
N THR A 130 -11.11 11.70 2.02
CA THR A 130 -10.98 12.34 0.70
C THR A 130 -9.58 12.90 0.43
N GLN A 131 -8.73 12.96 1.46
CA GLN A 131 -7.34 13.45 1.40
C GLN A 131 -6.39 12.49 2.13
N VAL A 132 -6.40 11.24 1.68
CA VAL A 132 -5.53 10.20 2.23
C VAL A 132 -4.07 10.48 1.89
N SER A 133 -3.17 10.30 2.87
CA SER A 133 -1.73 10.45 2.67
C SER A 133 -0.97 9.20 3.10
N PHE A 134 -0.08 8.72 2.24
CA PHE A 134 0.89 7.69 2.60
C PHE A 134 1.92 8.25 3.57
N ILE A 135 2.23 7.49 4.61
CA ILE A 135 3.16 7.88 5.68
C ILE A 135 4.48 7.13 5.54
N ASP A 136 4.45 5.81 5.69
CA ASP A 136 5.63 4.96 5.52
C ASP A 136 5.26 3.46 5.46
N PHE A 137 6.28 2.62 5.38
CA PHE A 137 6.18 1.18 5.62
C PHE A 137 6.73 0.77 7.00
N ILE A 138 6.00 -0.10 7.67
CA ILE A 138 6.55 -0.93 8.75
C ILE A 138 7.05 -2.23 8.12
N VAL A 139 8.33 -2.54 8.30
CA VAL A 139 8.97 -3.72 7.68
C VAL A 139 9.34 -4.73 8.76
N GLY A 140 8.77 -5.93 8.68
CA GLY A 140 9.10 -7.06 9.54
C GLY A 140 10.45 -7.66 9.14
N GLN A 141 11.37 -7.82 10.09
CA GLN A 141 12.71 -8.32 9.79
C GLN A 141 12.70 -9.85 9.67
N GLY A 142 12.57 -10.36 8.43
CA GLY A 142 12.59 -11.80 8.14
C GLY A 142 11.24 -12.50 8.21
N ASP A 143 10.19 -11.79 8.62
CA ASP A 143 8.80 -12.22 8.47
C ASP A 143 8.34 -12.08 7.02
N ARG A 144 7.25 -12.76 6.64
CA ARG A 144 6.62 -12.73 5.32
C ARG A 144 5.10 -12.93 5.45
N ALA A 145 4.33 -12.62 4.40
CA ALA A 145 2.88 -12.82 4.33
C ALA A 145 2.08 -12.27 5.55
N PRO A 146 2.07 -10.94 5.79
CA PRO A 146 1.18 -10.32 6.76
C PRO A 146 -0.29 -10.50 6.38
N GLU A 147 -1.09 -11.06 7.29
CA GLU A 147 -2.50 -11.37 7.04
C GLU A 147 -3.42 -10.64 8.02
N GLY A 148 -3.41 -11.09 9.29
CA GLY A 148 -4.19 -10.48 10.35
C GLY A 148 -3.46 -9.29 11.00
N LEU A 149 -4.08 -8.12 11.04
CA LEU A 149 -3.56 -6.95 11.75
C LEU A 149 -4.51 -6.47 12.84
N THR A 150 -3.96 -6.00 13.95
CA THR A 150 -4.73 -5.26 14.95
C THR A 150 -3.92 -4.12 15.56
N GLY A 151 -4.46 -2.90 15.47
CA GLY A 151 -3.96 -1.74 16.18
C GLY A 151 -4.62 -1.63 17.56
N PHE A 152 -3.85 -1.30 18.60
CA PHE A 152 -4.40 -1.09 19.94
C PHE A 152 -3.54 -0.16 20.78
N LYS A 153 -4.11 0.33 21.88
CA LYS A 153 -3.45 1.23 22.83
C LYS A 153 -3.29 0.57 24.19
N VAL A 154 -2.11 0.70 24.80
CA VAL A 154 -1.85 0.28 26.18
C VAL A 154 -1.24 1.45 26.94
N GLY A 155 -1.95 1.96 27.95
CA GLY A 155 -1.53 3.18 28.64
C GLY A 155 -1.47 4.37 27.69
N ASN A 156 -0.28 4.93 27.49
CA ASN A 156 -0.03 6.03 26.56
C ASN A 156 0.56 5.58 25.22
N ASP A 157 0.91 4.30 25.09
CA ASP A 157 1.61 3.74 23.94
C ASP A 157 0.64 3.08 22.97
N TYR A 158 0.97 3.16 21.69
CA TYR A 158 0.20 2.58 20.59
C TYR A 158 0.98 1.41 20.00
N TYR A 159 0.26 0.36 19.61
CA TYR A 159 0.85 -0.87 19.11
C TYR A 159 0.11 -1.36 17.87
N LEU A 160 0.86 -2.05 17.02
CA LEU A 160 0.35 -2.84 15.92
C LEU A 160 0.84 -4.28 16.10
N ALA A 161 -0.08 -5.22 16.25
CA ALA A 161 0.22 -6.65 16.12
C ALA A 161 -0.10 -7.13 14.71
N VAL A 162 0.80 -7.91 14.14
CA VAL A 162 0.73 -8.45 12.78
C VAL A 162 0.94 -9.96 12.86
N ALA A 163 -0.03 -10.73 12.39
CA ALA A 163 0.09 -12.16 12.17
C ALA A 163 0.69 -12.40 10.79
N ASN A 164 1.78 -13.15 10.75
CA ASN A 164 2.51 -13.50 9.54
C ASN A 164 2.32 -14.99 9.24
N GLU A 165 1.95 -15.33 8.02
CA GLU A 165 1.68 -16.71 7.62
C GLU A 165 2.95 -17.54 7.44
N ALA A 166 2.79 -18.86 7.45
CA ALA A 166 3.86 -19.79 7.16
C ALA A 166 3.99 -20.00 5.64
N ILE A 167 4.97 -19.37 5.01
CA ILE A 167 5.20 -19.46 3.56
C ILE A 167 6.58 -20.03 3.23
N ASP A 168 6.69 -20.84 2.18
CA ASP A 168 7.95 -21.41 1.66
C ASP A 168 8.83 -22.12 2.70
N GLY A 169 8.21 -22.78 3.69
CA GLY A 169 8.93 -23.46 4.78
C GLY A 169 9.47 -22.53 5.88
N VAL A 170 9.12 -21.24 5.84
CA VAL A 170 9.25 -20.32 6.97
C VAL A 170 8.04 -20.50 7.89
N ALA A 171 8.28 -20.59 9.20
CA ALA A 171 7.18 -20.72 10.17
C ALA A 171 6.45 -19.39 10.32
N GLY A 172 5.12 -19.45 10.49
CA GLY A 172 4.31 -18.28 10.78
C GLY A 172 4.69 -17.67 12.14
N THR A 173 4.61 -16.35 12.23
CA THR A 173 5.00 -15.57 13.41
C THR A 173 3.92 -14.56 13.78
N THR A 174 4.07 -13.93 14.95
CA THR A 174 3.30 -12.74 15.29
C THR A 174 4.26 -11.66 15.75
N SER A 175 4.28 -10.56 15.02
CA SER A 175 5.16 -9.43 15.27
C SER A 175 4.40 -8.29 15.93
N LEU A 176 5.03 -7.64 16.90
CA LEU A 176 4.46 -6.54 17.67
C LEU A 176 5.35 -5.30 17.48
N PHE A 177 4.76 -4.23 16.95
CA PHE A 177 5.41 -2.96 16.73
C PHE A 177 4.85 -1.92 17.70
N GLN A 178 5.71 -1.16 18.36
CA GLN A 178 5.31 0.05 19.08
C GLN A 178 5.33 1.24 18.12
N LEU A 179 4.24 1.97 18.06
CA LEU A 179 4.07 3.13 17.17
C LEU A 179 4.36 4.40 17.97
N SER A 180 5.38 5.14 17.54
CA SER A 180 5.76 6.42 18.14
C SER A 180 5.32 7.56 17.23
N PRO A 181 4.31 8.37 17.60
CA PRO A 181 3.98 9.56 16.84
C PRO A 181 5.18 10.51 16.90
N VAL A 182 5.72 10.87 15.75
CA VAL A 182 6.75 11.91 15.65
C VAL A 182 6.02 13.24 15.49
N PRO A 183 6.17 14.21 16.42
CA PRO A 183 5.59 15.53 16.24
C PRO A 183 6.18 16.16 15.00
N GLU A 184 5.36 16.49 14.00
CA GLU A 184 5.85 17.28 12.88
C GLU A 184 6.31 18.63 13.43
N PRO A 185 7.59 19.01 13.27
CA PRO A 185 7.99 20.36 13.58
C PRO A 185 7.22 21.24 12.61
N SER A 186 6.21 21.96 13.11
CA SER A 186 5.31 22.76 12.27
C SER A 186 6.16 23.49 11.24
N THR A 187 5.96 23.17 9.96
CA THR A 187 6.82 23.67 8.87
C THR A 187 6.91 25.20 8.93
N TYR A 188 5.86 25.84 9.43
CA TYR A 188 5.81 27.26 9.75
C TYR A 188 6.78 27.73 10.84
N ALA A 189 6.99 26.99 11.93
CA ALA A 189 7.98 27.34 12.95
C ALA A 189 9.41 27.21 12.42
N LEU A 190 9.71 26.16 11.63
CA LEU A 190 11.01 26.00 11.00
C LEU A 190 11.26 27.06 9.92
N MET A 191 10.26 27.35 9.08
CA MET A 191 10.31 28.43 8.10
C MET A 191 10.47 29.81 8.75
N ALA A 192 9.70 30.10 9.80
CA ALA A 192 9.80 31.36 10.53
C ALA A 192 11.18 31.49 11.19
N GLY A 193 11.69 30.42 11.80
CA GLY A 193 13.05 30.37 12.34
C GLY A 193 14.12 30.62 11.26
N GLY A 194 13.99 29.98 10.10
CA GLY A 194 14.88 30.17 8.96
C GLY A 194 14.86 31.61 8.42
N LEU A 195 13.67 32.20 8.26
CA LEU A 195 13.52 33.58 7.80
C LEU A 195 14.07 34.60 8.80
N LEU A 196 13.87 34.38 10.10
CA LEU A 196 14.45 35.23 11.15
C LEU A 196 15.98 35.15 11.16
N ALA A 197 16.55 33.96 11.00
CA ALA A 197 17.99 33.78 10.91
C ALA A 197 18.57 34.52 9.68
N LEU A 198 17.96 34.35 8.50
CA LEU A 198 18.36 35.06 7.29
C LEU A 198 18.27 36.58 7.45
N GLY A 199 17.21 37.09 8.07
CA GLY A 199 17.04 38.51 8.38
C GLY A 199 18.15 39.04 9.31
N ALA A 200 18.52 38.28 10.34
CA ALA A 200 19.60 38.64 11.26
C ALA A 200 20.98 38.66 10.58
N PHE A 201 21.27 37.69 9.70
CA PHE A 201 22.50 37.64 8.91
C PHE A 201 22.58 38.80 7.90
N ALA A 202 21.47 39.11 7.22
CA ALA A 202 21.39 40.24 6.30
C ALA A 202 21.63 41.58 7.00
N ARG A 203 21.14 41.74 8.24
CA ARG A 203 21.34 42.94 9.05
C ARG A 203 22.78 43.10 9.52
N ARG A 204 23.45 42.00 9.89
CA ARG A 204 24.88 42.00 10.27
C ARG A 204 25.84 42.32 9.14
N ARG A 205 25.48 42.07 7.87
CA ARG A 205 26.30 42.42 6.70
C ARG A 205 26.22 43.91 6.31
N LYS A 206 25.26 44.66 6.86
CA LYS A 206 25.06 46.09 6.58
C LYS A 206 25.60 47.03 7.67
N ALA A 207 26.09 46.49 8.78
CA ALA A 207 26.77 47.22 9.86
C ALA A 207 28.28 46.99 9.74
#